data_AF-A0AA42UL90-F1
#
_entry.id   AF-A0AA42UL90-F1
#
_cell.length_a   1.000
_cell.length_b   1.000
_cell.length_c   1.000
_cell.angle_alpha   90.00
_cell.angle_beta   90.00
_cell.angle_gamma   90.00
#
_symmetry.space_group_name_H-M   'P 1'
#
loop_
_entity.id
_entity.type
_entity.pdbx_description
1 polymer ?
#
loop_
_entity_poly.entity_id
_entity_poly.type
_entity_poly.pdbx_seq_one_letter_code
_entity_poly.pdbx_strand_id
1 'polypeptide(L)'
;MGFDSVNGCGACNGFWKWFKPPHHKFFKVQCNIHDTSYSIGGQEIDRHIADVKLKYNMKDWVNVYFENRKPISRYWYLFLCSCYYLAVRIFGKKSFNFTEK
;
A
#
# COMPACT_ATOMS: atom_id res chain seq x y z
N MET A 1 19.71 7.02 -20.07
CA MET A 1 18.67 6.19 -19.43
C MET A 1 18.66 6.54 -17.96
N GLY A 2 17.80 7.50 -17.56
CA GLY A 2 17.69 7.95 -16.18
C GLY A 2 16.91 6.93 -15.35
N PHE A 3 17.62 6.23 -14.47
CA PHE A 3 17.01 5.41 -13.43
C PHE A 3 16.80 6.32 -12.21
N ASP A 4 15.92 7.32 -12.37
CA ASP A 4 15.69 8.32 -11.34
C ASP A 4 14.89 7.71 -10.18
N SER A 5 15.59 7.50 -9.07
CA SER A 5 15.07 7.38 -7.72
C SER A 5 14.00 6.29 -7.52
N VAL A 6 14.45 5.04 -7.36
CA VAL A 6 13.70 4.07 -6.56
C VAL A 6 13.78 4.53 -5.10
N ASN A 7 12.97 5.53 -4.75
CA ASN A 7 12.73 5.94 -3.38
C ASN A 7 12.08 4.75 -2.67
N GLY A 8 12.92 3.85 -2.15
CA GLY A 8 12.48 2.75 -1.33
C GLY A 8 11.61 3.30 -0.22
N CYS A 9 10.32 2.96 -0.23
CA CYS A 9 9.37 3.37 0.80
C CYS A 9 9.35 4.91 1.01
N GLY A 10 8.83 5.66 0.03
CA GLY A 10 8.51 7.09 0.22
C GLY A 10 7.52 7.32 1.38
N ALA A 11 6.73 6.30 1.74
CA ALA A 11 5.90 6.29 2.93
C ALA A 11 6.67 6.29 4.28
N CYS A 12 7.99 6.01 4.30
CA CYS A 12 8.77 5.99 5.55
C CYS A 12 9.22 7.38 6.04
N ASN A 13 9.06 8.45 5.26
CA ASN A 13 9.50 9.81 5.62
C ASN A 13 8.35 10.79 5.95
N GLY A 14 7.21 10.27 6.42
CA GLY A 14 6.07 11.10 6.80
C GLY A 14 5.17 10.45 7.85
N PHE A 15 3.86 10.68 7.72
CA PHE A 15 2.75 10.32 8.63
C PHE A 15 2.82 8.91 9.27
N TRP A 16 3.52 7.97 8.64
CA TRP A 16 3.75 6.60 9.13
C TRP A 16 4.89 6.40 10.15
N LYS A 17 5.67 7.45 10.47
CA LYS A 17 6.67 7.38 11.55
C LYS A 17 6.02 7.16 12.92
N TRP A 18 4.78 7.63 13.11
CA TRP A 18 4.03 7.51 14.37
C TRP A 18 3.21 6.23 14.46
N PHE A 19 2.64 5.78 13.34
CA PHE A 19 1.91 4.53 13.25
C PHE A 19 2.80 3.44 12.65
N LYS A 20 3.91 3.12 13.32
CA LYS A 20 4.86 2.07 12.90
C LYS A 20 4.09 0.73 12.93
N PRO A 21 3.54 0.24 11.81
CA PRO A 21 2.72 -0.95 11.87
C PRO A 21 3.67 -2.12 12.02
N PRO A 22 3.39 -3.06 12.94
CA PRO A 22 4.26 -4.19 13.23
C PRO A 22 4.54 -5.12 12.03
N HIS A 23 3.95 -4.85 10.85
CA HIS A 23 4.09 -5.65 9.62
C HIS A 23 4.52 -4.86 8.37
N HIS A 24 5.10 -3.65 8.50
CA HIS A 24 5.58 -2.87 7.34
C HIS A 24 6.56 -3.66 6.44
N LYS A 25 7.41 -4.53 7.01
CA LYS A 25 8.31 -5.39 6.22
C LYS A 25 7.55 -6.41 5.36
N PHE A 26 6.41 -6.89 5.85
CA PHE A 26 5.60 -7.91 5.19
C PHE A 26 4.89 -7.36 3.95
N PHE A 27 4.47 -6.09 3.99
CA PHE A 27 3.75 -5.43 2.89
C PHE A 27 4.62 -4.45 2.09
N LYS A 28 5.95 -4.46 2.29
CA LYS A 28 6.87 -3.48 1.69
C LYS A 28 6.77 -3.43 0.17
N VAL A 29 6.70 -4.58 -0.48
CA VAL A 29 6.64 -4.67 -1.95
C VAL A 29 5.34 -4.04 -2.47
N GLN A 30 4.22 -4.33 -1.80
CA GLN A 30 2.90 -3.86 -2.17
C GLN A 30 2.76 -2.35 -1.94
N CYS A 31 3.30 -1.85 -0.81
CA CYS A 31 3.38 -0.41 -0.54
C CYS A 31 4.24 0.31 -1.60
N ASN A 32 5.37 -0.26 -2.02
CA ASN A 32 6.19 0.35 -3.09
C ASN A 32 5.41 0.44 -4.42
N ILE A 33 4.66 -0.60 -4.80
CA ILE A 33 3.82 -0.57 -6.02
C ILE A 33 2.75 0.52 -5.91
N HIS A 34 2.18 0.72 -4.72
CA HIS A 34 1.20 1.76 -4.45
C HIS A 34 1.82 3.16 -4.50
N ASP A 35 2.97 3.37 -3.87
CA ASP A 35 3.74 4.62 -3.92
C ASP A 35 4.10 4.99 -5.36
N THR A 36 4.55 4.02 -6.18
CA THR A 36 4.79 4.23 -7.62
C THR A 36 3.52 4.67 -8.34
N SER A 37 2.38 4.05 -8.04
CA SER A 37 1.09 4.43 -8.64
C SER A 37 0.65 5.84 -8.23
N TYR A 38 0.92 6.22 -6.98
CA TYR A 38 0.66 7.57 -6.47
C TYR A 38 1.59 8.63 -7.08
N SER A 39 2.84 8.26 -7.37
CA SER A 39 3.82 9.11 -8.04
C SER A 39 3.49 9.34 -9.51
N ILE A 40 2.98 8.32 -10.20
CA ILE A 40 2.46 8.46 -11.58
C ILE A 40 1.32 9.49 -11.60
N GLY A 41 0.47 9.47 -10.57
CA GLY A 41 -0.62 10.42 -10.41
C GLY A 41 -1.80 10.14 -11.33
N GLY A 42 -2.73 11.10 -11.40
CA GLY A 42 -3.93 11.01 -12.24
C GLY A 42 -5.15 11.67 -11.61
N GLN A 43 -6.32 11.10 -11.84
CA GLN A 43 -7.59 11.56 -11.29
C GLN A 43 -7.95 10.82 -10.00
N GLU A 44 -9.03 11.24 -9.33
CA GLU A 44 -9.52 10.54 -8.13
C GLU A 44 -9.89 9.07 -8.39
N ILE A 45 -10.28 8.75 -9.63
CA ILE A 45 -10.53 7.38 -10.08
C ILE A 45 -9.22 6.56 -10.04
N ASP A 46 -8.13 7.11 -10.56
CA ASP A 46 -6.81 6.45 -10.55
C ASP A 46 -6.30 6.24 -9.11
N ARG A 47 -6.55 7.20 -8.22
CA ARG A 47 -6.30 7.04 -6.78
C ARG A 47 -7.07 5.85 -6.22
N HIS A 48 -8.38 5.74 -6.53
CA HIS A 48 -9.19 4.63 -6.07
C HIS A 48 -8.69 3.28 -6.61
N ILE A 49 -8.32 3.22 -7.89
CA ILE A 49 -7.76 2.03 -8.51
C ILE A 49 -6.45 1.64 -7.82
N ALA A 50 -5.56 2.59 -7.55
CA ALA A 50 -4.31 2.34 -6.83
C ALA A 50 -4.56 1.79 -5.41
N ASP A 51 -5.49 2.39 -4.65
CA ASP A 51 -5.85 1.94 -3.30
C ASP A 51 -6.43 0.51 -3.32
N VAL A 52 -7.32 0.22 -4.27
CA VAL A 52 -7.91 -1.11 -4.43
C VAL A 52 -6.85 -2.13 -4.83
N LYS A 53 -5.95 -1.79 -5.75
CA LYS A 53 -4.85 -2.65 -6.19
C LYS A 53 -3.91 -2.99 -5.03
N LEU A 54 -3.61 -2.02 -4.16
CA LEU A 54 -2.86 -2.26 -2.92
C LEU A 54 -3.56 -3.32 -2.06
N LYS A 55 -4.87 -3.19 -1.82
CA LYS A 55 -5.66 -4.15 -1.03
C LYS A 55 -5.62 -5.57 -1.61
N TYR A 56 -5.79 -5.72 -2.93
CA TYR A 56 -5.76 -7.02 -3.59
C TYR A 56 -4.37 -7.65 -3.52
N ASN A 57 -3.31 -6.90 -3.82
CA ASN A 57 -1.93 -7.40 -3.77
C ASN A 57 -1.53 -7.84 -2.35
N MET A 58 -1.96 -7.10 -1.32
CA MET A 58 -1.72 -7.49 0.07
C MET A 58 -2.48 -8.77 0.44
N LYS A 59 -3.75 -8.90 0.03
CA LYS A 59 -4.54 -10.11 0.27
C LYS A 59 -3.96 -11.33 -0.43
N ASP A 60 -3.53 -11.17 -1.67
CA ASP A 60 -2.91 -12.23 -2.46
C ASP A 60 -1.63 -12.74 -1.78
N TRP A 61 -0.77 -11.81 -1.36
CA TRP A 61 0.44 -12.14 -0.61
C TRP A 61 0.17 -12.83 0.72
N VAL A 62 -0.87 -12.41 1.45
CA VAL A 62 -1.31 -13.09 2.67
C VAL A 62 -1.77 -14.51 2.35
N ASN A 63 -2.53 -14.72 1.27
CA ASN A 63 -2.98 -16.05 0.88
C ASN A 63 -1.79 -16.97 0.54
N VAL A 64 -0.84 -16.49 -0.28
CA VAL A 64 0.37 -17.25 -0.63
C VAL A 64 1.22 -17.56 0.59
N TYR A 65 1.43 -16.59 1.49
CA TYR A 65 2.25 -16.79 2.69
C TYR A 65 1.64 -17.77 3.69
N PHE A 66 0.30 -17.80 3.78
CA PHE A 66 -0.43 -18.66 4.72
C PHE A 66 -1.02 -19.94 4.08
N GLU A 67 -0.76 -20.22 2.80
CA GLU A 67 -1.30 -21.38 2.08
C GLU A 67 -1.00 -22.71 2.78
N ASN A 68 0.17 -22.80 3.41
CA ASN A 68 0.63 -23.99 4.15
C ASN A 68 0.67 -23.80 5.68
N ARG A 69 -0.01 -22.78 6.23
CA ARG A 69 0.09 -22.38 7.67
C ARG A 69 -1.29 -22.26 8.34
N LYS A 70 -1.30 -22.08 9.67
CA LYS A 70 -2.54 -22.03 10.48
C LYS A 70 -3.51 -20.93 9.98
N PRO A 71 -4.80 -21.24 9.81
CA PRO A 71 -5.79 -20.34 9.20
C PRO A 71 -6.17 -19.13 10.07
N ILE A 72 -6.01 -19.22 11.40
CA ILE A 72 -6.35 -18.14 12.33
C ILE A 72 -5.48 -16.89 12.14
N SER A 73 -4.18 -17.08 11.87
CA SER A 73 -3.28 -15.97 11.59
C SER A 73 -3.59 -15.31 10.24
N ARG A 74 -4.12 -16.05 9.26
CA ARG A 74 -4.53 -15.51 7.96
C ARG A 74 -5.62 -14.44 8.11
N TYR A 75 -6.65 -14.69 8.91
CA TYR A 75 -7.76 -13.74 9.11
C TYR A 75 -7.28 -12.41 9.72
N TRP A 76 -6.36 -12.45 10.68
CA TRP A 76 -5.77 -11.23 11.26
C TRP A 76 -5.04 -10.38 10.22
N TYR A 77 -4.26 -11.03 9.35
CA TYR A 77 -3.55 -10.32 8.29
C TYR A 77 -4.49 -9.78 7.21
N LEU A 78 -5.56 -10.49 6.86
CA LEU A 78 -6.59 -10.00 5.95
C LEU A 78 -7.35 -8.79 6.53
N PHE A 79 -7.55 -8.77 7.85
CA PHE A 79 -8.10 -7.61 8.56
C PHE A 79 -7.13 -6.42 8.45
N LEU A 80 -5.84 -6.62 8.73
CA LEU A 80 -4.81 -5.58 8.56
C LEU A 80 -4.77 -5.01 7.14
N CYS A 81 -4.92 -5.85 6.10
CA CYS A 81 -5.00 -5.37 4.71
C CYS A 81 -6.15 -4.37 4.51
N SER A 82 -7.28 -4.59 5.18
CA SER A 82 -8.44 -3.70 5.10
C SER A 82 -8.24 -2.41 5.89
N CYS A 83 -7.57 -2.48 7.05
CA CYS A 83 -7.15 -1.30 7.80
C CYS A 83 -6.18 -0.43 7.00
N TYR A 84 -5.22 -1.04 6.29
CA TYR A 84 -4.28 -0.34 5.42
C TYR A 84 -5.01 0.38 4.28
N TYR A 85 -5.92 -0.32 3.60
CA TYR A 85 -6.76 0.27 2.56
C TYR A 85 -7.54 1.48 3.07
N LEU A 86 -8.17 1.35 4.25
CA LEU A 86 -8.93 2.45 4.84
C LEU A 86 -8.03 3.64 5.20
N ALA A 87 -6.85 3.37 5.76
CA ALA A 87 -5.87 4.39 6.10
C ALA A 87 -5.40 5.18 4.88
N VAL A 88 -5.00 4.50 3.78
CA VAL A 88 -4.59 5.21 2.55
C VAL A 88 -5.78 5.93 1.90
N ARG A 89 -7.01 5.42 2.03
CA ARG A 89 -8.18 6.08 1.47
C ARG A 89 -8.49 7.41 2.17
N ILE A 90 -8.37 7.44 3.49
CA ILE A 90 -8.62 8.62 4.33
C ILE A 90 -7.46 9.62 4.26
N PHE A 91 -6.22 9.13 4.42
CA PHE A 91 -5.04 10.00 4.59
C PHE A 91 -4.21 10.19 3.32
N GLY A 92 -4.28 9.26 2.37
CA GLY A 92 -3.44 9.25 1.16
C GLY A 92 -3.80 10.32 0.13
N LYS A 93 -4.97 10.97 0.24
CA LYS A 93 -5.37 12.04 -0.70
C LYS A 93 -4.31 13.13 -0.82
N LYS A 94 -3.64 13.52 0.27
CA LYS A 94 -2.61 14.57 0.26
C LYS A 94 -1.30 14.15 -0.43
N SER A 95 -1.05 12.86 -0.56
CA SER A 95 0.17 12.31 -1.14
C SER A 95 0.01 11.87 -2.59
N PHE A 96 -1.22 11.86 -3.11
CA PHE A 96 -1.50 11.50 -4.50
C PHE A 96 -1.24 12.69 -5.42
N ASN A 97 -0.51 12.45 -6.50
CA ASN A 97 -0.22 13.48 -7.49
C ASN A 97 -1.45 13.69 -8.40
N PHE A 98 -2.31 14.64 -8.04
CA PHE A 98 -3.49 14.96 -8.85
C PHE A 98 -3.07 15.73 -10.10
N THR A 99 -3.31 15.13 -11.25
CA THR A 99 -3.18 15.81 -12.54
C THR A 99 -4.56 16.29 -12.92
N GLU A 100 -4.86 17.57 -12.65
CA GLU A 100 -6.01 18.22 -13.27
C GLU A 100 -5.76 18.24 -14.78
N LYS A 101 -6.70 17.70 -15.54
CA LYS A 101 -6.63 17.63 -17.00
C LYS A 101 -7.41 18.78 -17.61
#